data_AF-A0A1C7Z402-F1
#
_entry.id   AF-A0A1C7Z402-F1
#
_cell.length_a   1.000
_cell.length_b   1.000
_cell.length_c   1.000
_cell.angle_alpha   90.00
_cell.angle_beta   90.00
_cell.angle_gamma   90.00
#
_symmetry.space_group_name_H-M   'P 1'
#
loop_
_entity.id
_entity.type
_entity.pdbx_description
1 polymer ?
#
loop_
_entity_poly.entity_id
_entity_poly.type
_entity_poly.pdbx_seq_one_letter_code
_entity_poly.pdbx_strand_id
1 'polypeptide(L)' 'MLKATSDSAPFSLETSLLHVAELLSCAAATAYETGDCLDGPKRDLAFSVVHLISMAKTELERSLDHVEER' A
#
# COMPACT_ATOMS: atom_id res chain seq x y z
N MET A 1 -27.40 -21.22 8.83
CA MET A 1 -25.96 -21.21 8.46
C MET A 1 -25.76 -19.98 7.59
N LEU A 2 -25.00 -18.93 7.88
CA LEU A 2 -23.96 -18.68 8.86
C LEU A 2 -24.11 -17.26 9.43
N LYS A 3 -23.72 -17.12 10.69
CA LYS A 3 -23.56 -15.86 11.42
C LYS A 3 -22.30 -15.17 10.90
N ALA A 4 -22.43 -14.00 10.27
CA ALA A 4 -21.33 -13.07 10.09
C ALA A 4 -21.62 -11.84 10.96
N THR A 5 -21.38 -11.99 12.26
CA THR A 5 -21.13 -10.84 13.11
C THR A 5 -19.77 -10.29 12.67
N SER A 6 -19.76 -9.29 11.79
CA SER A 6 -18.56 -8.45 11.64
C SER A 6 -18.52 -7.57 12.87
N ASP A 7 -17.90 -8.12 13.91
CA ASP A 7 -17.48 -7.39 15.09
C ASP A 7 -16.47 -6.35 14.63
N SER A 8 -16.96 -5.16 14.26
CA SER A 8 -16.11 -4.03 13.92
C SER A 8 -15.51 -3.53 15.23
N ALA A 9 -14.49 -4.24 15.71
CA ALA A 9 -13.53 -3.68 16.65
C ALA A 9 -13.08 -2.32 16.09
N PRO A 10 -12.88 -1.30 16.95
CA PRO A 10 -12.37 -0.02 16.49
C PRO A 10 -11.05 -0.26 15.75
N PHE A 11 -10.99 0.10 14.47
CA PHE A 11 -9.75 0.07 13.72
C PHE A 11 -8.75 0.97 14.45
N SER A 12 -7.72 0.37 15.05
CA SER A 12 -6.61 1.14 15.59
C SER A 12 -5.91 1.88 14.44
N LEU A 13 -5.24 2.99 14.78
CA LEU A 13 -4.42 3.71 13.81
C LEU A 13 -3.38 2.77 13.18
N GLU A 14 -2.74 1.93 14.00
CA GLU A 14 -1.79 0.90 13.58
C GLU A 14 -2.39 -0.08 12.55
N THR A 15 -3.55 -0.70 12.84
CA THR A 15 -4.23 -1.61 11.89
C THR A 15 -4.60 -0.91 10.59
N SER A 16 -5.02 0.37 10.67
CA SER A 16 -5.36 1.16 9.48
C SER A 16 -4.11 1.44 8.62
N LEU A 17 -2.99 1.81 9.24
CA LEU A 17 -1.73 2.06 8.55
C LEU A 17 -1.17 0.77 7.93
N LEU A 18 -1.22 -0.36 8.64
CA LEU A 18 -0.85 -1.67 8.09
C LEU A 18 -1.70 -2.03 6.86
N HIS A 19 -3.01 -1.78 6.92
CA HIS A 19 -3.89 -2.00 5.76
C HIS A 19 -3.50 -1.11 4.56
N VAL A 20 -3.17 0.17 4.80
CA VAL A 20 -2.68 1.07 3.75
C VAL A 20 -1.36 0.57 3.16
N ALA A 21 -0.44 0.03 3.98
CA ALA A 21 0.82 -0.54 3.51
C ALA A 21 0.61 -1.73 2.55
N GLU A 22 -0.38 -2.57 2.82
CA GLU A 22 -0.78 -3.65 1.92
C GLU A 22 -1.36 -3.11 0.60
N LEU A 23 -2.26 -2.12 0.68
CA LEU A 23 -2.82 -1.48 -0.52
C LEU A 23 -1.74 -0.86 -1.41
N LEU A 24 -0.75 -0.19 -0.82
CA LEU A 24 0.40 0.35 -1.54
C LEU A 24 1.21 -0.76 -2.21
N SER A 25 1.39 -1.90 -1.55
CA SER A 25 2.09 -3.06 -2.13
C SER A 25 1.35 -3.63 -3.35
N CYS A 26 0.03 -3.75 -3.27
CA CYS A 26 -0.81 -4.14 -4.40
C CYS A 26 -0.76 -3.13 -5.55
N ALA A 27 -0.77 -1.83 -5.25
CA ALA A 27 -0.68 -0.77 -6.25
C ALA A 27 0.68 -0.80 -6.97
N ALA A 28 1.78 -1.02 -6.23
CA ALA A 28 3.11 -1.16 -6.81
C ALA A 28 3.18 -2.37 -7.76
N ALA A 29 2.67 -3.53 -7.35
CA ALA A 29 2.62 -4.72 -8.20
C ALA A 29 1.81 -4.45 -9.49
N THR A 30 0.65 -3.82 -9.36
CA THR A 30 -0.21 -3.46 -10.50
C THR A 30 0.50 -2.51 -11.48
N ALA A 31 1.16 -1.46 -10.96
CA ALA A 31 1.90 -0.51 -11.79
C ALA A 31 3.12 -1.17 -12.45
N TYR A 32 3.78 -2.09 -11.75
CA TYR A 32 4.91 -2.86 -12.28
C TYR A 32 4.48 -3.77 -13.43
N GLU A 33 3.45 -4.59 -13.23
CA GLU A 33 2.89 -5.47 -14.28
C GLU A 33 2.38 -4.67 -15.49
N THR A 34 1.78 -3.50 -15.23
CA THR A 34 1.38 -2.57 -16.29
C THR A 34 2.59 -2.08 -17.07
N GLY A 35 3.69 -1.72 -16.38
CA GLY A 35 4.93 -1.28 -17.00
C GLY A 35 5.60 -2.38 -17.84
N ASP A 36 5.52 -3.63 -17.40
CA ASP A 36 6.06 -4.79 -18.12
C ASP A 36 5.34 -5.04 -19.46
N CYS A 37 4.06 -4.67 -19.54
CA CYS A 37 3.26 -4.70 -20.78
C CYS A 37 3.45 -3.47 -21.69
N LEU A 38 4.30 -2.51 -21.32
CA LEU A 38 4.49 -1.24 -22.02
C LEU A 38 5.93 -1.05 -22.50
N ASP A 39 6.10 -0.11 -23.44
CA ASP A 39 7.41 0.27 -23.98
C ASP A 39 7.62 1.79 -24.01
N GLY A 40 8.90 2.17 -24.05
CA GLY A 40 9.33 3.56 -24.17
C GLY A 40 8.81 4.45 -23.03
N PRO A 41 8.43 5.72 -23.32
CA PRO A 41 8.06 6.68 -22.28
C PRO A 41 6.89 6.26 -21.40
N LYS A 42 6.00 5.38 -21.88
CA LYS A 42 4.85 4.89 -21.09
C LYS A 42 5.31 3.90 -20.02
N ARG A 43 6.30 3.05 -20.33
CA ARG A 43 6.92 2.17 -19.33
C ARG A 43 7.67 2.99 -18.29
N ASP A 44 8.43 4.00 -18.72
CA ASP A 44 9.15 4.88 -17.81
C ASP A 44 8.20 5.60 -16.84
N LEU A 45 7.03 6.03 -17.33
CA LEU A 45 5.98 6.61 -16.49
C LEU A 45 5.40 5.59 -15.51
N ALA A 46 5.09 4.37 -15.94
CA ALA A 46 4.59 3.32 -15.05
C ALA A 46 5.58 2.96 -13.93
N PHE A 47 6.86 2.85 -14.25
CA PHE A 47 7.92 2.61 -13.25
C PHE A 47 8.17 3.83 -12.35
N SER A 48 7.96 5.05 -12.85
CA SER A 48 7.95 6.25 -11.99
C SER A 48 6.84 6.16 -10.94
N VAL A 49 5.66 5.65 -11.29
CA VAL A 49 4.57 5.41 -10.33
C VAL A 49 4.96 4.36 -9.28
N VAL A 50 5.61 3.26 -9.68
CA VAL A 50 6.14 2.25 -8.72
C VAL A 50 7.11 2.89 -7.72
N HIS A 51 8.00 3.77 -8.20
CA HIS A 51 8.93 4.49 -7.34
C HIS A 51 8.20 5.41 -6.35
N LEU A 52 7.22 6.19 -6.81
CA LEU A 52 6.41 7.06 -5.95
C LEU A 52 5.64 6.27 -4.88
N ILE A 53 5.08 5.12 -5.24
CA ILE A 53 4.39 4.23 -4.28
C ILE A 53 5.37 3.70 -3.24
N SER A 54 6.58 3.33 -3.66
CA SER A 54 7.63 2.86 -2.74
C SER A 54 8.02 3.95 -1.74
N MET A 55 8.18 5.20 -2.20
CA MET A 55 8.44 6.34 -1.31
C MET A 55 7.29 6.57 -0.33
N ALA A 56 6.04 6.54 -0.81
CA ALA A 56 4.87 6.69 0.05
C ALA A 56 4.80 5.60 1.13
N LYS A 57 5.14 4.36 0.78
CA LYS A 57 5.21 3.25 1.73
C LYS A 57 6.29 3.48 2.79
N THR A 58 7.47 3.96 2.42
CA THR A 58 8.53 4.29 3.38
C THR A 58 8.11 5.38 4.38
N GLU A 59 7.43 6.44 3.93
CA GLU A 59 6.92 7.48 4.86
C GLU A 59 5.81 6.94 5.78
N LEU A 60 4.99 6.01 5.27
CA LEU A 60 3.97 5.33 6.06
C LEU A 60 4.58 4.42 7.13
N GLU A 61 5.59 3.63 6.78
CA GLU A 61 6.33 2.75 7.70
C GLU A 61 6.96 3.57 8.83
N ARG A 62 7.62 4.70 8.51
CA ARG A 62 8.12 5.63 9.55
C ARG A 62 7.02 6.15 10.46
N SER A 63 5.84 6.43 9.91
CA SER A 63 4.69 6.88 10.70
C SER A 63 4.18 5.78 11.64
N LEU A 64 4.32 4.51 11.24
CA LEU A 64 3.94 3.35 12.05
C LEU A 64 4.91 3.14 13.21
N ASP A 65 6.22 3.27 12.98
CA ASP A 65 7.24 3.19 14.04
C ASP A 65 6.93 4.18 15.19
N HIS A 66 6.49 5.40 14.85
CA HIS A 66 6.08 6.41 15.84
C HIS A 66 4.77 6.08 16.59
N VAL A 67 3.93 5.21 16.05
CA VAL A 67 2.70 4.74 16.71
C VAL A 67 3.00 3.60 17.67
N GLU A 68 3.94 2.71 17.33
CA GLU A 68 4.36 1.59 18.18
C GLU A 68 5.15 2.03 19.42
N GLU A 69 5.84 3.18 19.37
CA GLU A 69 6.59 3.75 20.49
C GLU A 69 5.73 4.39 21.61
N ARG A 70 4.40 4.52 21.40
CA ARG A 70 3.48 5.21 22.32
C ARG A 70 2.65 4.26 23.19
#